data_AF-A0A969F190-F1
#
_entry.id   AF-A0A969F190-F1
#
_cell.length_a   1.000
_cell.length_b   1.000
_cell.length_c   1.000
_cell.angle_alpha   90.00
_cell.angle_beta   90.00
_cell.angle_gamma   90.00
#
_symmetry.space_group_name_H-M   'P 1'
#
loop_
_entity.id
_entity.type
_entity.pdbx_description
1 polymer ?
#
loop_
_entity_poly.entity_id
_entity_poly.type
_entity_poly.pdbx_seq_one_letter_code
_entity_poly.pdbx_strand_id
1 'polypeptide(L)'
;MMVRVPLPFATKFLYGMGQAAEGLKNGAFGIFLMFYYNQVLGLSGTLAGTAVGVALVFDAVTDPMAGSMSDNWRSKFGRRHPFMYVAAVPMSLAFYLLFAPPVSGEWPLFIWLLTFAILTRGAMTLFHVPHTALGAELSDDFQERTTIVSFRQFLSTFGGLLAVIIGFGLFFVSTPDHPQGQFNVGAYAPYAATLAVLMTLAMLGSAWGTRREIPRLHQPKGVGARISVVGALVRMLSETVDALANRSFRWMFLGILVVFLMVGVDGALNLYMNTFFWELRSSDLLFFFIASPIGVMIGAVFTYRLNQRFDKKAAVVWGTAWWSACQIIPVLLRIVDWFPQNGTSTLLATLIVIKFVQGVGVVQALVTFGSMVADIADEQELKTGKRQEGIFFAASSFANKCTTGFGNIVAGIALDLIAWPRGSHIQSAADVPAETIVTLGLLYGPIVAGFAVVCVWCYSHYDLTRERHAEISRALAQRRDAERKEAA
;
A
#
# COMPACT_ATOMS: atom_id res chain seq x y z
N MET A 1 7.50 31.77 -25.30
CA MET A 1 6.68 30.98 -24.38
C MET A 1 6.01 29.88 -25.20
N MET A 2 6.57 28.66 -25.26
CA MET A 2 5.93 27.58 -26.02
C MET A 2 4.65 27.19 -25.28
N VAL A 3 3.49 27.38 -25.91
CA VAL A 3 2.23 26.81 -25.45
C VAL A 3 2.40 25.29 -25.47
N ARG A 4 2.67 24.70 -24.30
CA ARG A 4 2.79 23.24 -24.19
C ARG A 4 1.39 22.66 -24.30
N VAL A 5 1.17 21.92 -25.38
CA VAL A 5 -0.06 21.17 -25.61
C VAL A 5 -0.23 20.18 -24.46
N PRO A 6 -1.42 20.11 -23.82
CA PRO A 6 -1.68 19.13 -22.77
C PRO A 6 -1.42 17.71 -23.30
N LEU A 7 -0.88 16.85 -22.45
CA LEU A 7 -0.58 15.47 -22.79
C LEU A 7 -1.86 14.74 -23.22
N PRO A 8 -1.81 13.98 -24.33
CA PRO A 8 -2.93 13.16 -24.76
C PRO A 8 -3.38 12.19 -23.66
N PHE A 9 -4.68 11.91 -23.63
CA PHE A 9 -5.26 10.90 -22.73
C PHE A 9 -4.51 9.56 -22.83
N ALA A 10 -4.17 9.12 -24.05
CA ALA A 10 -3.43 7.88 -24.28
C ALA A 10 -2.08 7.85 -23.56
N THR A 11 -1.34 8.96 -23.53
CA THR A 11 -0.06 9.04 -22.81
C THR A 11 -0.27 8.94 -21.30
N LYS A 12 -1.29 9.61 -20.75
CA LYS A 12 -1.63 9.55 -19.32
C LYS A 12 -2.07 8.14 -18.89
N PHE A 13 -2.88 7.49 -19.72
CA PHE A 13 -3.35 6.13 -19.49
C PHE A 13 -2.21 5.11 -19.59
N LEU A 14 -1.39 5.16 -20.64
CA LEU A 14 -0.23 4.26 -20.80
C LEU A 14 0.81 4.48 -19.70
N TYR A 15 1.04 5.72 -19.27
CA TYR A 15 1.85 6.01 -18.09
C TYR A 15 1.25 5.31 -16.86
N GLY A 16 -0.02 5.56 -16.54
CA GLY A 16 -0.67 4.97 -15.38
C GLY A 16 -0.74 3.44 -15.42
N MET A 17 -0.75 2.83 -16.61
CA MET A 17 -0.76 1.37 -16.78
C MET A 17 0.44 0.69 -16.12
N GLY A 18 1.60 1.36 -16.06
CA GLY A 18 2.77 0.84 -15.35
C GLY A 18 2.50 0.64 -13.85
N GLN A 19 1.64 1.45 -13.26
CA GLN A 19 1.23 1.32 -11.86
C GLN A 19 0.26 0.14 -11.63
N ALA A 20 -0.47 -0.30 -12.66
CA ALA A 20 -1.32 -1.48 -12.53
C ALA A 20 -0.52 -2.73 -12.17
N ALA A 21 0.75 -2.83 -12.60
CA ALA A 21 1.64 -3.91 -12.20
C ALA A 21 1.92 -3.91 -10.69
N GLU A 22 2.09 -2.74 -10.07
CA GLU A 22 2.20 -2.64 -8.61
C GLU A 22 0.90 -3.07 -7.94
N GLY A 23 -0.23 -2.63 -8.48
CA GLY A 23 -1.57 -3.03 -8.04
C GLY A 23 -1.74 -4.54 -7.99
N LEU A 24 -1.46 -5.21 -9.11
CA LEU A 24 -1.55 -6.68 -9.23
C LEU A 24 -0.68 -7.36 -8.18
N LYS A 25 0.58 -6.92 -8.04
CA LYS A 25 1.51 -7.44 -7.03
C LYS A 25 0.99 -7.24 -5.61
N ASN A 26 0.55 -6.02 -5.27
CA ASN A 26 0.08 -5.67 -3.93
C ASN A 26 -1.21 -6.42 -3.56
N GLY A 27 -2.14 -6.59 -4.50
CA GLY A 27 -3.35 -7.38 -4.29
C GLY A 27 -3.02 -8.84 -3.95
N ALA A 28 -2.13 -9.45 -4.74
CA ALA A 28 -1.71 -10.83 -4.49
C ALA A 28 -0.87 -11.00 -3.22
N PHE A 29 0.11 -10.11 -2.99
CA PHE A 29 0.96 -10.13 -1.79
C PHE A 29 0.16 -9.90 -0.52
N GLY A 30 -0.77 -8.95 -0.54
CA GLY A 30 -1.51 -8.55 0.64
C GLY A 30 -2.49 -9.62 1.11
N ILE A 31 -3.21 -10.24 0.17
CA ILE A 31 -4.33 -11.14 0.49
C ILE A 31 -3.86 -12.59 0.57
N PHE A 32 -3.03 -13.03 -0.39
CA PHE A 32 -2.78 -14.46 -0.59
C PHE A 32 -1.43 -14.93 -0.05
N LEU A 33 -0.39 -14.10 -0.03
CA LEU A 33 0.97 -14.58 0.23
C LEU A 33 1.11 -15.19 1.63
N MET A 34 0.64 -14.49 2.66
CA MET A 34 0.70 -14.97 4.05
C MET A 34 -0.13 -16.24 4.21
N PHE A 35 -1.36 -16.25 3.70
CA PHE A 35 -2.26 -17.42 3.72
C PHE A 35 -1.65 -18.63 3.00
N TYR A 36 -1.07 -18.42 1.81
CA TYR A 36 -0.48 -19.49 1.03
C TYR A 36 0.70 -20.14 1.75
N TYR A 37 1.66 -19.34 2.23
CA TYR A 37 2.84 -19.91 2.88
C TYR A 37 2.51 -20.54 4.23
N ASN A 38 1.70 -19.88 5.07
CA ASN A 38 1.39 -20.39 6.39
C ASN A 38 0.27 -21.44 6.38
N GLN A 39 -0.92 -21.11 5.89
CA GLN A 39 -2.05 -22.04 5.90
C GLN A 39 -1.86 -23.20 4.93
N VAL A 40 -1.50 -22.92 3.68
CA VAL A 40 -1.53 -23.93 2.60
C VAL A 40 -0.24 -24.76 2.57
N LEU A 41 0.93 -24.13 2.67
CA LEU A 41 2.23 -24.81 2.64
C LEU A 41 2.77 -25.20 4.03
N GLY A 42 2.15 -24.72 5.11
CA GLY A 42 2.49 -25.10 6.49
C GLY A 42 3.71 -24.38 7.09
N LEU A 43 4.17 -23.26 6.52
CA LEU A 43 5.24 -22.43 7.11
C LEU A 43 4.74 -21.75 8.41
N SER A 44 5.61 -21.39 9.36
CA SER A 44 5.14 -20.70 10.58
C SER A 44 4.73 -19.28 10.25
N GLY A 45 3.77 -18.75 11.02
CA GLY A 45 3.33 -17.38 10.83
C GLY A 45 4.50 -16.42 11.04
N THR A 46 5.32 -16.65 12.07
CA THR A 46 6.49 -15.82 12.38
C THR A 46 7.53 -15.87 11.27
N LEU A 47 7.84 -17.04 10.70
CA LEU A 47 8.81 -17.13 9.60
C LEU A 47 8.27 -16.48 8.33
N ALA A 48 7.01 -16.71 8.00
CA ALA A 48 6.37 -16.07 6.84
C ALA A 48 6.34 -14.54 6.99
N GLY A 49 5.90 -14.05 8.14
CA GLY A 49 5.88 -12.63 8.47
C GLY A 49 7.26 -11.99 8.48
N THR A 50 8.25 -12.67 9.07
CA THR A 50 9.65 -12.21 9.09
C THR A 50 10.23 -12.13 7.70
N ALA A 51 9.97 -13.11 6.82
CA ALA A 51 10.47 -13.08 5.46
C ALA A 51 9.94 -11.86 4.67
N VAL A 52 8.63 -11.58 4.79
CA VAL A 52 8.00 -10.40 4.17
C VAL A 52 8.52 -9.10 4.80
N GLY A 53 8.76 -9.11 6.12
CA GLY A 53 9.35 -8.01 6.87
C GLY A 53 10.77 -7.66 6.46
N VAL A 54 11.66 -8.65 6.33
CA VAL A 54 13.03 -8.46 5.87
C VAL A 54 13.06 -7.94 4.42
N ALA A 55 12.17 -8.45 3.56
CA ALA A 55 12.03 -7.95 2.20
C ALA A 55 11.60 -6.46 2.17
N LEU A 56 10.81 -5.99 3.12
CA LEU A 56 10.51 -4.56 3.27
C LEU A 56 11.75 -3.74 3.67
N VAL A 57 12.57 -4.24 4.60
CA VAL A 57 13.81 -3.53 4.99
C VAL A 57 14.75 -3.38 3.80
N PHE A 58 14.79 -4.39 2.92
CA PHE A 58 15.54 -4.32 1.68
C PHE A 58 15.06 -3.19 0.75
N ASP A 59 13.73 -2.94 0.65
CA ASP A 59 13.17 -1.82 -0.11
C ASP A 59 13.69 -0.45 0.35
N ALA A 60 13.90 -0.28 1.65
CA ALA A 60 14.39 0.98 2.20
C ALA A 60 15.80 1.33 1.69
N VAL A 61 16.56 0.32 1.26
CA VAL A 61 17.91 0.47 0.69
C VAL A 61 17.85 0.56 -0.83
N THR A 62 17.07 -0.30 -1.49
CA THR A 62 17.03 -0.37 -2.97
C THR A 62 16.35 0.83 -3.60
N ASP A 63 15.39 1.48 -2.94
CA ASP A 63 14.67 2.63 -3.48
C ASP A 63 15.58 3.83 -3.76
N PRO A 64 16.36 4.34 -2.79
CA PRO A 64 17.35 5.38 -3.04
C PRO A 64 18.40 4.98 -4.08
N MET A 65 18.80 3.71 -4.10
CA MET A 65 19.75 3.18 -5.09
C MET A 65 19.18 3.27 -6.51
N ALA A 66 17.97 2.76 -6.73
CA ALA A 66 17.29 2.81 -8.02
C ALA A 66 17.04 4.26 -8.49
N GLY A 67 16.67 5.15 -7.56
CA GLY A 67 16.54 6.58 -7.83
C GLY A 67 17.85 7.18 -8.34
N SER A 68 18.93 7.04 -7.55
CA SER A 68 20.26 7.56 -7.90
C SER A 68 20.82 6.98 -9.21
N MET A 69 20.66 5.68 -9.43
CA MET A 69 21.07 5.01 -10.66
C MET A 69 20.30 5.54 -11.87
N SER A 70 18.97 5.68 -11.75
CA SER A 70 18.12 6.12 -12.86
C SER A 70 18.26 7.59 -13.20
N ASP A 71 18.54 8.45 -12.23
CA ASP A 71 18.69 9.90 -12.47
C ASP A 71 19.99 10.24 -13.21
N ASN A 72 21.05 9.45 -12.98
CA ASN A 72 22.38 9.65 -13.58
C ASN A 72 22.63 8.82 -14.84
N TRP A 73 21.71 7.93 -15.20
CA TRP A 73 21.89 7.03 -16.33
C TRP A 73 21.88 7.78 -17.67
N ARG A 74 22.80 7.41 -18.56
CA ARG A 74 22.90 7.99 -19.90
C ARG A 74 22.70 6.89 -20.94
N SER A 75 21.59 6.98 -21.68
CA SER A 75 21.27 6.03 -22.73
C SER A 75 20.50 6.71 -23.86
N LYS A 76 20.59 6.13 -25.07
CA LYS A 76 19.79 6.53 -26.24
C LYS A 76 18.29 6.35 -26.01
N PHE A 77 17.91 5.50 -25.05
CA PHE A 77 16.52 5.28 -24.63
C PHE A 77 16.10 6.22 -23.49
N GLY A 78 16.84 7.30 -23.22
CA GLY A 78 16.60 8.14 -22.05
C GLY A 78 17.15 7.51 -20.76
N ARG A 79 17.04 8.24 -19.65
CA ARG A 79 17.64 7.84 -18.36
C ARG A 79 16.81 6.82 -17.57
N ARG A 80 15.48 6.81 -17.74
CA ARG A 80 14.56 5.98 -16.93
C ARG A 80 14.08 4.72 -17.62
N HIS A 81 13.75 4.79 -18.90
CA HIS A 81 13.21 3.66 -19.66
C HIS A 81 14.08 2.41 -19.69
N PRO A 82 15.43 2.46 -19.71
CA PRO A 82 16.25 1.25 -19.64
C PRO A 82 15.93 0.39 -18.42
N PHE A 83 15.80 1.02 -17.24
CA PHE A 83 15.42 0.32 -16.01
C PHE A 83 14.00 -0.23 -16.09
N MET A 84 13.06 0.57 -16.61
CA MET A 84 11.67 0.14 -16.77
C MET A 84 11.53 -1.09 -17.69
N TYR A 85 12.29 -1.14 -18.80
CA TYR A 85 12.29 -2.28 -19.70
C TYR A 85 12.96 -3.51 -19.08
N VAL A 86 14.12 -3.33 -18.45
CA VAL A 86 14.88 -4.44 -17.86
C VAL A 86 14.15 -5.03 -16.66
N ALA A 87 13.49 -4.22 -15.84
CA ALA A 87 12.81 -4.68 -14.63
C ALA A 87 11.57 -5.56 -14.92
N ALA A 88 10.94 -5.44 -16.08
CA ALA A 88 9.69 -6.14 -16.39
C ALA A 88 9.79 -7.67 -16.31
N VAL A 89 10.87 -8.25 -16.85
CA VAL A 89 11.06 -9.71 -16.87
C VAL A 89 11.49 -10.27 -15.50
N PRO A 90 12.54 -9.75 -14.84
CA PRO A 90 12.96 -10.21 -13.53
C PRO A 90 11.86 -10.07 -12.47
N MET A 91 11.09 -8.98 -12.52
CA MET A 91 9.95 -8.76 -11.63
C MET A 91 8.92 -9.87 -11.75
N SER A 92 8.46 -10.11 -12.97
CA SER A 92 7.40 -11.09 -13.25
C SER A 92 7.86 -12.53 -13.02
N LEU A 93 9.12 -12.85 -13.33
CA LEU A 93 9.71 -14.16 -13.04
C LEU A 93 9.85 -14.41 -11.53
N ALA A 94 10.37 -13.44 -10.78
CA ALA A 94 10.48 -13.55 -9.33
C ALA A 94 9.10 -13.68 -8.67
N PHE A 95 8.10 -12.93 -9.17
CA PHE A 95 6.72 -13.02 -8.70
C PHE A 95 6.10 -14.40 -8.98
N TYR A 96 6.33 -14.98 -10.17
CA TYR A 96 5.87 -16.34 -10.47
C TYR A 96 6.50 -17.37 -9.53
N LEU A 97 7.83 -17.33 -9.38
CA LEU A 97 8.57 -18.26 -8.52
C LEU A 97 8.15 -18.13 -7.06
N LEU A 98 7.75 -16.95 -6.59
CA LEU A 98 7.22 -16.74 -5.26
C LEU A 98 5.96 -17.59 -4.96
N PHE A 99 5.15 -17.91 -5.95
CA PHE A 99 3.93 -18.73 -5.79
C PHE A 99 4.06 -20.13 -6.41
N ALA A 100 5.27 -20.50 -6.82
CA ALA A 100 5.59 -21.82 -7.36
C ALA A 100 6.83 -22.42 -6.68
N PRO A 101 6.87 -22.55 -5.33
CA PRO A 101 7.99 -23.17 -4.63
C PRO A 101 8.11 -24.65 -5.00
N PRO A 102 9.25 -25.11 -5.54
CA PRO A 102 9.51 -26.54 -5.79
C PRO A 102 10.06 -27.25 -4.55
N VAL A 103 9.97 -26.61 -3.38
CA VAL A 103 10.56 -27.06 -2.12
C VAL A 103 9.47 -27.27 -1.07
N SER A 104 9.75 -28.17 -0.13
CA SER A 104 8.89 -28.44 1.02
C SER A 104 9.72 -28.41 2.30
N GLY A 105 9.02 -28.30 3.44
CA GLY A 105 9.64 -28.15 4.75
C GLY A 105 9.89 -26.69 5.15
N GLU A 106 9.98 -26.47 6.45
CA GLU A 106 9.92 -25.14 7.07
C GLU A 106 11.07 -24.22 6.60
N TRP A 107 12.33 -24.67 6.71
CA TRP A 107 13.49 -23.86 6.31
C TRP A 107 13.63 -23.65 4.80
N PRO A 108 13.47 -24.68 3.93
CA PRO A 108 13.48 -24.46 2.49
C PRO A 108 12.38 -23.49 2.02
N LEU A 109 11.16 -23.60 2.56
CA LEU A 109 10.07 -22.67 2.26
C LEU A 109 10.38 -21.26 2.76
N PHE A 110 10.93 -21.10 3.96
CA PHE A 110 11.35 -19.80 4.47
C PHE A 110 12.40 -19.13 3.58
N ILE A 111 13.46 -19.86 3.20
CA ILE A 111 14.53 -19.34 2.35
C ILE A 111 13.99 -18.98 0.97
N TRP A 112 13.10 -19.82 0.42
CA TRP A 112 12.44 -19.56 -0.86
C TRP A 112 11.57 -18.29 -0.81
N LEU A 113 10.69 -18.19 0.19
CA LEU A 113 9.85 -17.01 0.43
C LEU A 113 10.69 -15.76 0.56
N LEU A 114 11.71 -15.78 1.43
CA LEU A 114 12.60 -14.65 1.66
C LEU A 114 13.30 -14.21 0.37
N THR A 115 13.88 -15.15 -0.37
CA THR A 115 14.62 -14.89 -1.60
C THR A 115 13.72 -14.26 -2.66
N PHE A 116 12.58 -14.88 -2.95
CA PHE A 116 11.70 -14.39 -4.01
C PHE A 116 10.89 -13.16 -3.57
N ALA A 117 10.62 -12.97 -2.27
CA ALA A 117 10.08 -11.71 -1.77
C ALA A 117 11.08 -10.57 -1.98
N ILE A 118 12.35 -10.75 -1.62
CA ILE A 118 13.42 -9.75 -1.86
C ILE A 118 13.58 -9.46 -3.35
N LEU A 119 13.69 -10.50 -4.19
CA LEU A 119 13.87 -10.34 -5.64
C LEU A 119 12.67 -9.65 -6.28
N THR A 120 11.45 -10.04 -5.93
CA THR A 120 10.22 -9.41 -6.43
C THR A 120 10.19 -7.94 -6.03
N ARG A 121 10.43 -7.60 -4.76
CA ARG A 121 10.36 -6.20 -4.34
C ARG A 121 11.51 -5.35 -4.92
N GLY A 122 12.73 -5.88 -4.94
CA GLY A 122 13.88 -5.21 -5.56
C GLY A 122 13.70 -4.95 -7.06
N ALA A 123 13.19 -5.93 -7.81
CA ALA A 123 12.87 -5.76 -9.22
C ALA A 123 11.71 -4.76 -9.42
N MET A 124 10.71 -4.76 -8.53
CA MET A 124 9.64 -3.76 -8.53
C MET A 124 10.19 -2.35 -8.34
N THR A 125 11.11 -2.17 -7.39
CA THR A 125 11.77 -0.88 -7.12
C THR A 125 12.51 -0.34 -8.34
N LEU A 126 13.21 -1.19 -9.08
CA LEU A 126 13.88 -0.81 -10.33
C LEU A 126 12.92 -0.31 -11.41
N PHE A 127 11.64 -0.68 -11.36
CA PHE A 127 10.61 -0.12 -12.25
C PHE A 127 9.91 1.09 -11.64
N HIS A 128 9.45 0.96 -10.40
CA HIS A 128 8.54 1.91 -9.74
C HIS A 128 9.19 3.25 -9.46
N VAL A 129 10.43 3.27 -8.97
CA VAL A 129 11.12 4.53 -8.66
C VAL A 129 11.35 5.36 -9.93
N PRO A 130 11.90 4.81 -11.03
CA PRO A 130 12.00 5.54 -12.29
C PRO A 130 10.62 5.90 -12.88
N HIS A 131 9.62 5.02 -12.76
CA HIS A 131 8.28 5.25 -13.28
C HIS A 131 7.60 6.43 -12.58
N THR A 132 7.56 6.45 -11.25
CA THR A 132 6.93 7.54 -10.50
C THR A 132 7.64 8.87 -10.71
N ALA A 133 8.97 8.86 -10.75
CA ALA A 133 9.75 10.04 -11.08
C ALA A 133 9.44 10.54 -12.51
N LEU A 134 9.27 9.64 -13.49
CA LEU A 134 8.91 9.99 -14.87
C LEU A 134 7.60 10.79 -14.92
N GLY A 135 6.61 10.44 -14.09
CA GLY A 135 5.36 11.19 -13.99
C GLY A 135 5.54 12.67 -13.66
N ALA A 136 6.51 13.00 -12.80
CA ALA A 136 6.81 14.39 -12.45
C ALA A 136 7.47 15.18 -13.59
N GLU A 137 8.08 14.48 -14.56
CA GLU A 137 8.79 15.10 -15.70
C GLU A 137 7.94 15.20 -16.96
N LEU A 138 6.83 14.46 -17.03
CA LEU A 138 5.93 14.46 -18.18
C LEU A 138 5.25 15.82 -18.40
N SER A 139 5.02 16.60 -17.34
CA SER A 139 4.45 17.94 -17.44
C SER A 139 5.05 18.87 -16.39
N ASP A 140 5.12 20.16 -16.72
CA ASP A 140 5.47 21.23 -15.76
C ASP A 140 4.22 21.92 -15.20
N ASP A 141 3.05 21.65 -15.78
CA ASP A 141 1.78 22.20 -15.30
C ASP A 141 1.27 21.44 -14.08
N PHE A 142 0.82 22.19 -13.07
CA PHE A 142 0.40 21.64 -11.79
C PHE A 142 -0.90 20.83 -11.90
N GLN A 143 -1.87 21.29 -12.68
CA GLN A 143 -3.15 20.59 -12.86
C GLN A 143 -2.96 19.30 -13.66
N GLU A 144 -2.10 19.34 -14.67
CA GLU A 144 -1.75 18.18 -15.47
C GLU A 144 -0.99 17.12 -14.65
N ARG A 145 -0.01 17.51 -13.83
CA ARG A 145 0.67 16.60 -12.88
C ARG A 145 -0.33 15.92 -11.95
N THR A 146 -1.28 16.68 -11.41
CA THR A 146 -2.35 16.13 -10.57
C THR A 146 -3.15 15.07 -11.34
N THR A 147 -3.53 15.36 -12.59
CA THR A 147 -4.24 14.40 -13.45
C THR A 147 -3.42 13.14 -13.70
N ILE A 148 -2.13 13.25 -14.00
CA ILE A 148 -1.21 12.11 -14.22
C ILE A 148 -1.16 11.21 -12.98
N VAL A 149 -1.03 11.80 -11.79
CA VAL A 149 -1.05 11.07 -10.51
C VAL A 149 -2.39 10.37 -10.28
N SER A 150 -3.51 11.00 -10.61
CA SER A 150 -4.84 10.39 -10.50
C SER A 150 -5.00 9.15 -11.37
N PHE A 151 -4.56 9.21 -12.65
CA PHE A 151 -4.56 8.03 -13.54
C PHE A 151 -3.70 6.90 -12.98
N ARG A 152 -2.52 7.24 -12.46
CA ARG A 152 -1.60 6.29 -11.82
C ARG A 152 -2.28 5.59 -10.65
N GLN A 153 -2.86 6.36 -9.72
CA GLN A 153 -3.51 5.80 -8.53
C GLN A 153 -4.72 4.94 -8.87
N PHE A 154 -5.56 5.39 -9.81
CA PHE A 154 -6.72 4.62 -10.28
C PHE A 154 -6.29 3.26 -10.86
N LEU A 155 -5.27 3.24 -11.73
CA LEU A 155 -4.78 2.00 -12.34
C LEU A 155 -4.06 1.10 -11.33
N SER A 156 -3.44 1.65 -10.29
CA SER A 156 -2.94 0.88 -9.14
C SER A 156 -4.06 0.13 -8.43
N THR A 157 -5.13 0.83 -8.05
CA THR A 157 -6.28 0.23 -7.35
C THR A 157 -6.97 -0.80 -8.24
N PHE A 158 -7.14 -0.48 -9.52
CA PHE A 158 -7.72 -1.40 -10.50
C PHE A 158 -6.88 -2.66 -10.68
N GLY A 159 -5.55 -2.56 -10.73
CA GLY A 159 -4.65 -3.72 -10.78
C GLY A 159 -4.81 -4.63 -9.55
N GLY A 160 -4.94 -4.05 -8.35
CA GLY A 160 -5.18 -4.81 -7.12
C GLY A 160 -6.53 -5.55 -7.15
N LEU A 161 -7.59 -4.86 -7.58
CA LEU A 161 -8.91 -5.47 -7.80
C LEU A 161 -8.86 -6.60 -8.83
N LEU A 162 -8.13 -6.39 -9.92
CA LEU A 162 -7.98 -7.40 -10.97
C LEU A 162 -7.26 -8.65 -10.45
N ALA A 163 -6.26 -8.52 -9.57
CA ALA A 163 -5.63 -9.66 -8.92
C ALA A 163 -6.60 -10.48 -8.04
N VAL A 164 -7.55 -9.81 -7.37
CA VAL A 164 -8.62 -10.46 -6.59
C VAL A 164 -9.62 -11.16 -7.51
N ILE A 165 -10.06 -10.48 -8.57
CA ILE A 165 -11.02 -11.01 -9.56
C ILE A 165 -10.44 -12.23 -10.27
N ILE A 166 -9.18 -12.17 -10.70
CA ILE A 166 -8.50 -13.31 -11.32
C ILE A 166 -8.31 -14.44 -10.29
N GLY A 167 -7.98 -14.11 -9.04
CA GLY A 167 -7.84 -15.08 -7.96
C GLY A 167 -9.14 -15.84 -7.72
N PHE A 168 -10.13 -15.21 -7.09
CA PHE A 168 -11.38 -15.88 -6.71
C PHE A 168 -12.37 -16.13 -7.85
N GLY A 169 -12.25 -15.42 -8.97
CA GLY A 169 -13.14 -15.58 -10.12
C GLY A 169 -12.69 -16.62 -11.13
N LEU A 170 -11.39 -16.97 -11.18
CA LEU A 170 -10.86 -17.92 -12.19
C LEU A 170 -10.06 -19.07 -11.58
N PHE A 171 -9.15 -18.82 -10.62
CA PHE A 171 -8.19 -19.84 -10.15
C PHE A 171 -8.58 -20.50 -8.83
N PHE A 172 -9.08 -19.73 -7.89
CA PHE A 172 -9.53 -20.18 -6.57
C PHE A 172 -11.04 -20.42 -6.55
N VAL A 173 -11.60 -20.86 -7.67
CA VAL A 173 -13.02 -21.26 -7.74
C VAL A 173 -13.24 -22.61 -7.07
N SER A 174 -14.43 -22.82 -6.54
CA SER A 174 -14.81 -24.10 -5.94
C SER A 174 -14.81 -25.21 -6.99
N THR A 175 -14.11 -26.29 -6.71
CA THR A 175 -14.09 -27.52 -7.53
C THR A 175 -14.54 -28.70 -6.67
N PRO A 176 -14.93 -29.86 -7.28
CA PRO A 176 -15.30 -31.04 -6.50
C PRO A 176 -14.22 -31.50 -5.52
N ASP A 177 -12.94 -31.41 -5.92
CA ASP A 177 -11.80 -31.81 -5.10
C ASP A 177 -11.39 -30.73 -4.09
N HIS A 178 -11.67 -29.46 -4.39
CA HIS A 178 -11.38 -28.32 -3.51
C HIS A 178 -12.60 -27.39 -3.43
N PRO A 179 -13.55 -27.66 -2.50
CA PRO A 179 -14.72 -26.80 -2.29
C PRO A 179 -14.35 -25.35 -1.95
N GLN A 180 -13.20 -25.16 -1.29
CA GLN A 180 -12.57 -23.87 -1.04
C GLN A 180 -11.33 -23.75 -1.92
N GLY A 181 -11.44 -23.05 -3.04
CA GLY A 181 -10.40 -23.03 -4.08
C GLY A 181 -9.09 -22.38 -3.63
N GLN A 182 -9.09 -21.54 -2.58
CA GLN A 182 -7.87 -20.96 -2.01
C GLN A 182 -6.95 -21.99 -1.32
N PHE A 183 -7.42 -23.22 -1.06
CA PHE A 183 -6.56 -24.30 -0.56
C PHE A 183 -5.94 -25.15 -1.69
N ASN A 184 -6.32 -24.91 -2.94
CA ASN A 184 -5.77 -25.63 -4.08
C ASN A 184 -4.34 -25.15 -4.38
N VAL A 185 -3.34 -25.89 -3.90
CA VAL A 185 -1.90 -25.62 -4.14
C VAL A 185 -1.60 -25.48 -5.63
N GLY A 186 -2.22 -26.33 -6.47
CA GLY A 186 -2.00 -26.35 -7.91
C GLY A 186 -2.54 -25.12 -8.64
N ALA A 187 -3.44 -24.35 -8.02
CA ALA A 187 -3.99 -23.12 -8.60
C ALA A 187 -3.06 -21.89 -8.47
N TYR A 188 -2.13 -21.89 -7.51
CA TYR A 188 -1.28 -20.74 -7.23
C TYR A 188 -0.23 -20.45 -8.31
N ALA A 189 0.41 -21.50 -8.84
CA ALA A 189 1.39 -21.35 -9.92
C ALA A 189 0.77 -20.75 -11.21
N PRO A 190 -0.35 -21.27 -11.75
CA PRO A 190 -0.97 -20.68 -12.94
C PRO A 190 -1.59 -19.31 -12.65
N TYR A 191 -2.14 -19.07 -11.45
CA TYR A 191 -2.56 -17.73 -11.01
C TYR A 191 -1.40 -16.73 -11.10
N ALA A 192 -0.26 -17.06 -10.51
CA ALA A 192 0.91 -16.20 -10.51
C ALA A 192 1.51 -16.01 -11.91
N ALA A 193 1.45 -17.04 -12.76
CA ALA A 193 1.86 -16.94 -14.16
C ALA A 193 0.98 -15.95 -14.94
N THR A 194 -0.34 -16.00 -14.75
CA THR A 194 -1.27 -15.04 -15.36
C THR A 194 -0.96 -13.61 -14.90
N LEU A 195 -0.78 -13.39 -13.59
CA LEU A 195 -0.42 -12.07 -13.08
C LEU A 195 0.95 -11.60 -13.59
N ALA A 196 1.95 -12.48 -13.64
CA ALA A 196 3.28 -12.18 -14.18
C ALA A 196 3.23 -11.72 -15.64
N VAL A 197 2.40 -12.37 -16.48
CA VAL A 197 2.19 -11.93 -17.86
C VAL A 197 1.53 -10.54 -17.88
N LEU A 198 0.46 -10.33 -17.11
CA LEU A 198 -0.23 -9.04 -17.07
C LEU A 198 0.67 -7.91 -16.56
N MET A 199 1.47 -8.16 -15.53
CA MET A 199 2.47 -7.22 -15.00
C MET A 199 3.52 -6.88 -16.06
N THR A 200 4.04 -7.89 -16.76
CA THR A 200 5.00 -7.69 -17.87
C THR A 200 4.40 -6.80 -18.96
N LEU A 201 3.18 -7.10 -19.41
CA LEU A 201 2.49 -6.33 -20.43
C LEU A 201 2.21 -4.89 -19.98
N ALA A 202 1.80 -4.70 -18.72
CA ALA A 202 1.54 -3.39 -18.15
C ALA A 202 2.81 -2.54 -18.04
N MET A 203 3.91 -3.12 -17.55
CA MET A 203 5.21 -2.47 -17.41
C MET A 203 5.81 -2.10 -18.77
N LEU A 204 5.86 -3.06 -19.70
CA LEU A 204 6.39 -2.86 -21.05
C LEU A 204 5.53 -1.88 -21.85
N GLY A 205 4.20 -1.99 -21.76
CA GLY A 205 3.27 -1.08 -22.42
C GLY A 205 3.39 0.36 -21.89
N SER A 206 3.66 0.53 -20.60
CA SER A 206 3.94 1.84 -20.01
C SER A 206 5.28 2.42 -20.48
N ALA A 207 6.35 1.62 -20.45
CA ALA A 207 7.66 2.03 -20.94
C ALA A 207 7.61 2.37 -22.45
N TRP A 208 6.94 1.55 -23.25
CA TRP A 208 6.77 1.80 -24.68
C TRP A 208 5.89 3.01 -24.99
N GLY A 209 4.77 3.17 -24.29
CA GLY A 209 3.85 4.30 -24.49
C GLY A 209 4.49 5.65 -24.15
N THR A 210 5.30 5.69 -23.09
CA THR A 210 5.99 6.91 -22.64
C THR A 210 7.30 7.19 -23.38
N ARG A 211 7.80 6.25 -24.19
CA ARG A 211 9.04 6.39 -24.96
C ARG A 211 9.01 7.61 -25.91
N ARG A 212 7.83 7.94 -26.43
CA ARG A 212 7.64 9.08 -27.36
C ARG A 212 7.96 10.42 -26.72
N GLU A 213 7.87 10.51 -25.39
CA GLU A 213 8.13 11.74 -24.65
C GLU A 213 9.62 11.92 -24.30
N ILE A 214 10.49 10.92 -24.53
CA ILE A 214 11.93 10.98 -24.22
C ILE A 214 12.62 12.26 -24.72
N PRO A 215 12.40 12.73 -25.96
CA PRO A 215 13.05 13.95 -26.44
C PRO A 215 12.68 15.22 -25.66
N ARG A 216 11.54 15.19 -24.95
CA ARG A 216 11.04 16.31 -24.14
C ARG A 216 11.43 16.23 -22.67
N LEU A 217 11.97 15.09 -22.23
CA LEU A 217 12.39 14.88 -20.85
C LEU A 217 13.68 15.62 -20.52
N HIS A 218 13.82 16.03 -19.26
CA HIS A 218 15.05 16.64 -18.76
C HIS A 218 16.23 15.66 -18.88
N GLN A 219 17.28 16.10 -19.57
CA GLN A 219 18.54 15.36 -19.69
C GLN A 219 19.45 15.69 -18.50
N PRO A 220 20.28 14.74 -18.02
CA PRO A 220 21.22 15.00 -16.94
C PRO A 220 22.20 16.12 -17.32
N LYS A 221 22.16 17.27 -16.62
CA LYS A 221 23.13 18.37 -16.78
C LYS A 221 24.29 18.16 -15.79
N GLY A 222 25.51 17.95 -16.30
CA GLY A 222 26.75 17.86 -15.50
C GLY A 222 27.30 16.45 -15.29
N VAL A 223 28.58 16.38 -14.87
CA VAL A 223 29.23 15.15 -14.37
C VAL A 223 28.57 14.85 -13.03
N GLY A 224 27.70 13.83 -13.00
CA GLY A 224 26.94 13.48 -11.80
C GLY A 224 27.86 13.33 -10.61
N ALA A 225 27.62 14.09 -9.54
CA ALA A 225 28.23 13.81 -8.26
C ALA A 225 27.91 12.34 -7.96
N ARG A 226 28.93 11.50 -7.77
CA ARG A 226 28.73 10.14 -7.24
C ARG A 226 28.18 10.31 -5.83
N ILE A 227 26.86 10.40 -5.70
CA ILE A 227 26.23 10.37 -4.40
C ILE A 227 26.52 8.98 -3.85
N SER A 228 27.35 8.91 -2.81
CA SER A 228 27.54 7.68 -2.06
C SER A 228 26.17 7.22 -1.57
N VAL A 229 25.76 5.99 -1.93
CA VAL A 229 24.47 5.41 -1.49
C VAL A 229 24.36 5.47 0.03
N VAL A 230 25.47 5.16 0.71
CA VAL A 230 25.58 5.27 2.17
C VAL A 230 25.39 6.72 2.61
N GLY A 231 26.01 7.68 1.93
CA GLY A 231 25.83 9.11 2.20
C GLY A 231 24.39 9.60 1.98
N ALA A 232 23.70 9.11 0.95
CA ALA A 232 22.28 9.42 0.70
C ALA A 232 21.38 8.85 1.79
N LEU A 233 21.59 7.60 2.19
CA LEU A 233 20.85 6.96 3.26
C LEU A 233 21.08 7.64 4.61
N VAL A 234 22.34 7.90 4.97
CA VAL A 234 22.69 8.62 6.21
C VAL A 234 22.07 10.01 6.22
N ARG A 235 22.13 10.72 5.09
CA ARG A 235 21.50 12.03 4.95
C ARG A 235 19.98 11.95 5.10
N MET A 236 19.34 10.99 4.44
CA MET A 236 17.88 10.81 4.50
C MET A 236 17.41 10.43 5.91
N LEU A 237 18.16 9.58 6.60
CA LEU A 237 17.91 9.23 8.00
C LEU A 237 18.10 10.45 8.90
N SER A 238 19.20 11.20 8.74
CA SER A 238 19.44 12.44 9.48
C SER A 238 18.33 13.46 9.26
N GLU A 239 17.94 13.69 8.01
CA GLU A 239 16.87 14.63 7.64
C GLU A 239 15.51 14.19 8.18
N THR A 240 15.24 12.88 8.24
CA THR A 240 14.02 12.34 8.86
C THR A 240 14.05 12.52 10.38
N VAL A 241 15.20 12.31 11.04
CA VAL A 241 15.38 12.58 12.47
C VAL A 241 15.19 14.07 12.77
N ASP A 242 15.73 14.96 11.93
CA ASP A 242 15.52 16.40 12.05
C ASP A 242 14.04 16.78 11.86
N ALA A 243 13.36 16.15 10.90
CA ALA A 243 11.92 16.33 10.72
C ALA A 243 11.13 15.87 11.95
N LEU A 244 11.52 14.77 12.60
CA LEU A 244 10.92 14.28 13.85
C LEU A 244 11.16 15.22 15.04
N ALA A 245 12.06 16.21 14.94
CA ALA A 245 12.16 17.28 15.93
C ALA A 245 10.94 18.23 15.86
N ASN A 246 10.28 18.35 14.71
CA ASN A 246 9.02 19.07 14.61
C ASN A 246 7.91 18.27 15.32
N ARG A 247 7.36 18.86 16.40
CA ARG A 247 6.31 18.28 17.23
C ARG A 247 5.10 17.81 16.41
N SER A 248 4.59 18.64 15.50
CA SER A 248 3.41 18.34 14.67
C SER A 248 3.70 17.16 13.75
N PHE A 249 4.89 17.15 13.13
CA PHE A 249 5.32 16.04 12.27
C PHE A 249 5.48 14.74 13.04
N ARG A 250 6.18 14.76 14.17
CA ARG A 250 6.43 13.57 15.00
C ARG A 250 5.15 12.85 15.36
N TRP A 251 4.17 13.57 15.86
CA TRP A 251 2.89 12.98 16.29
C TRP A 251 2.05 12.49 15.11
N MET A 252 2.01 13.24 14.00
CA MET A 252 1.35 12.79 12.78
C MET A 252 2.01 11.53 12.22
N PHE A 253 3.35 11.50 12.16
CA PHE A 253 4.13 10.39 11.63
C PHE A 253 3.97 9.11 12.48
N LEU A 254 3.99 9.24 13.81
CA LEU A 254 3.71 8.10 14.70
C LEU A 254 2.27 7.59 14.54
N GLY A 255 1.29 8.49 14.45
CA GLY A 255 -0.11 8.12 14.22
C GLY A 255 -0.29 7.34 12.91
N ILE A 256 0.30 7.80 11.80
CA ILE A 256 0.14 7.13 10.51
C ILE A 256 0.87 5.78 10.46
N LEU A 257 2.03 5.64 11.13
CA LEU A 257 2.72 4.35 11.23
C LEU A 257 1.83 3.31 11.91
N VAL A 258 1.12 3.70 12.97
CA VAL A 258 0.19 2.81 13.67
C VAL A 258 -1.02 2.48 12.78
N VAL A 259 -1.60 3.45 12.05
CA VAL A 259 -2.68 3.18 11.07
C VAL A 259 -2.23 2.18 10.01
N PHE A 260 -1.04 2.38 9.43
CA PHE A 260 -0.53 1.46 8.41
C PHE A 260 -0.20 0.08 8.99
N LEU A 261 0.30 0.00 10.23
CA LEU A 261 0.45 -1.28 10.92
C LEU A 261 -0.90 -2.00 11.05
N MET A 262 -1.97 -1.30 11.45
CA MET A 262 -3.32 -1.85 11.55
C MET A 262 -3.84 -2.39 10.22
N VAL A 263 -3.72 -1.61 9.14
CA VAL A 263 -4.12 -2.02 7.79
C VAL A 263 -3.30 -3.22 7.32
N GLY A 264 -2.02 -3.27 7.71
CA GLY A 264 -1.13 -4.39 7.42
C GLY A 264 -1.53 -5.69 8.09
N VAL A 265 -1.81 -5.64 9.39
CA VAL A 265 -2.31 -6.79 10.16
C VAL A 265 -3.67 -7.23 9.65
N ASP A 266 -4.58 -6.30 9.36
CA ASP A 266 -5.87 -6.60 8.72
C ASP A 266 -5.66 -7.34 7.41
N GLY A 267 -4.83 -6.82 6.50
CA GLY A 267 -4.56 -7.46 5.21
C GLY A 267 -4.03 -8.89 5.36
N ALA A 268 -3.08 -9.11 6.26
CA ALA A 268 -2.45 -10.41 6.49
C ALA A 268 -3.40 -11.45 7.11
N LEU A 269 -4.27 -11.03 8.04
CA LEU A 269 -5.23 -11.91 8.72
C LEU A 269 -6.59 -12.01 8.00
N ASN A 270 -6.87 -11.13 7.03
CA ASN A 270 -8.18 -10.99 6.41
C ASN A 270 -8.70 -12.31 5.83
N LEU A 271 -7.86 -13.02 5.09
CA LEU A 271 -8.27 -14.25 4.42
C LEU A 271 -8.52 -15.39 5.44
N TYR A 272 -7.76 -15.43 6.54
CA TYR A 272 -8.00 -16.36 7.64
C TYR A 272 -9.35 -16.09 8.30
N MET A 273 -9.60 -14.83 8.65
CA MET A 273 -10.84 -14.41 9.29
C MET A 273 -12.06 -14.77 8.44
N ASN A 274 -12.02 -14.46 7.15
CA ASN A 274 -13.14 -14.74 6.27
C ASN A 274 -13.33 -16.23 5.96
N THR A 275 -12.24 -17.00 5.91
CA THR A 275 -12.31 -18.44 5.64
C THR A 275 -12.76 -19.25 6.85
N PHE A 276 -12.26 -18.93 8.06
CA PHE A 276 -12.45 -19.76 9.26
C PHE A 276 -13.46 -19.19 10.26
N PHE A 277 -13.47 -17.87 10.49
CA PHE A 277 -14.42 -17.26 11.44
C PHE A 277 -15.79 -17.02 10.79
N TRP A 278 -15.79 -16.48 9.57
CA TRP A 278 -17.02 -16.21 8.81
C TRP A 278 -17.46 -17.36 7.90
N GLU A 279 -16.60 -18.36 7.69
CA GLU A 279 -16.86 -19.54 6.84
C GLU A 279 -17.34 -19.18 5.43
N LEU A 280 -16.82 -18.08 4.87
CA LEU A 280 -17.17 -17.63 3.53
C LEU A 280 -16.61 -18.58 2.47
N ARG A 281 -17.43 -18.86 1.46
CA ARG A 281 -17.01 -19.64 0.29
C ARG A 281 -16.14 -18.80 -0.63
N SER A 282 -15.36 -19.44 -1.50
CA SER A 282 -14.52 -18.72 -2.48
C SER A 282 -15.31 -17.73 -3.37
N SER A 283 -16.55 -18.06 -3.74
CA SER A 283 -17.45 -17.14 -4.46
C SER A 283 -17.82 -15.90 -3.65
N ASP A 284 -17.99 -16.06 -2.35
CA ASP A 284 -18.44 -15.01 -1.43
C ASP A 284 -17.29 -14.06 -1.10
N LEU A 285 -16.08 -14.61 -0.99
CA LEU A 285 -14.83 -13.86 -0.81
C LEU A 285 -14.61 -12.85 -1.95
N LEU A 286 -14.92 -13.22 -3.19
CA LEU A 286 -14.81 -12.30 -4.33
C LEU A 286 -15.63 -11.02 -4.11
N PHE A 287 -16.91 -11.16 -3.78
CA PHE A 287 -17.80 -10.00 -3.56
C PHE A 287 -17.38 -9.20 -2.33
N PHE A 288 -16.96 -9.89 -1.26
CA PHE A 288 -16.47 -9.27 -0.03
C PHE A 288 -15.24 -8.39 -0.28
N PHE A 289 -14.22 -8.89 -0.98
CA PHE A 289 -12.97 -8.16 -1.22
C PHE A 289 -13.13 -6.97 -2.17
N ILE A 290 -14.11 -7.02 -3.09
CA ILE A 290 -14.38 -5.92 -4.04
C ILE A 290 -15.18 -4.79 -3.37
N ALA A 291 -15.96 -5.08 -2.32
CA ALA A 291 -16.84 -4.11 -1.67
C ALA A 291 -16.10 -2.88 -1.11
N SER A 292 -14.98 -3.09 -0.41
CA SER A 292 -14.21 -2.00 0.22
C SER A 292 -13.59 -1.03 -0.80
N PRO A 293 -12.89 -1.49 -1.86
CA PRO A 293 -12.39 -0.58 -2.92
C PRO A 293 -13.50 0.22 -3.61
N ILE A 294 -14.67 -0.36 -3.86
CA ILE A 294 -15.82 0.40 -4.40
C ILE A 294 -16.26 1.49 -3.41
N GLY A 295 -16.33 1.15 -2.12
CA GLY A 295 -16.59 2.11 -1.05
C GLY A 295 -15.57 3.27 -1.03
N VAL A 296 -14.28 2.98 -1.18
CA VAL A 296 -13.22 3.99 -1.25
C VAL A 296 -13.43 4.94 -2.44
N MET A 297 -13.75 4.41 -3.62
CA MET A 297 -14.00 5.22 -4.82
C MET A 297 -15.19 6.16 -4.63
N ILE A 298 -16.28 5.67 -4.04
CA ILE A 298 -17.48 6.48 -3.78
C ILE A 298 -17.22 7.49 -2.65
N GLY A 299 -16.55 7.08 -1.57
CA GLY A 299 -16.21 7.96 -0.45
C GLY A 299 -15.28 9.12 -0.82
N ALA A 300 -14.41 8.93 -1.82
CA ALA A 300 -13.54 9.98 -2.34
C ALA A 300 -14.35 11.21 -2.82
N VAL A 301 -15.53 11.00 -3.43
CA VAL A 301 -16.42 12.08 -3.91
C VAL A 301 -16.94 12.96 -2.76
N PHE A 302 -17.14 12.38 -1.59
CA PHE A 302 -17.63 13.09 -0.40
C PHE A 302 -16.52 13.76 0.40
N THR A 303 -15.26 13.36 0.17
CA THR A 303 -14.12 13.78 0.98
C THR A 303 -13.89 15.28 0.95
N TYR A 304 -13.98 15.89 -0.23
CA TYR A 304 -13.84 17.34 -0.37
C TYR A 304 -14.87 18.11 0.48
N ARG A 305 -16.14 17.69 0.47
CA ARG A 305 -17.21 18.34 1.24
C ARG A 305 -17.02 18.16 2.74
N LEU A 306 -16.55 17.00 3.17
CA LEU A 306 -16.30 16.71 4.58
C LEU A 306 -15.15 17.55 5.13
N ASN A 307 -14.04 17.63 4.39
CA ASN A 307 -12.85 18.42 4.79
C ASN A 307 -13.10 19.94 4.80
N GLN A 308 -14.11 20.44 4.08
CA GLN A 308 -14.51 21.84 4.19
C GLN A 308 -15.29 22.13 5.47
N ARG A 309 -16.11 21.18 5.93
CA ARG A 309 -16.95 21.34 7.13
C ARG A 309 -16.20 21.06 8.43
N PHE A 310 -15.32 20.07 8.43
CA PHE A 310 -14.56 19.64 9.61
C PHE A 310 -13.09 20.05 9.50
N ASP A 311 -12.42 20.21 10.64
CA ASP A 311 -10.97 20.35 10.66
C ASP A 311 -10.30 19.01 10.25
N LYS A 312 -9.12 19.08 9.64
CA LYS A 312 -8.38 17.93 9.12
C LYS A 312 -8.10 16.89 10.22
N LYS A 313 -7.75 17.37 11.43
CA LYS A 313 -7.56 16.52 12.61
C LYS A 313 -8.80 15.68 12.93
N ALA A 314 -9.98 16.32 12.94
CA ALA A 314 -11.23 15.64 13.21
C ALA A 314 -11.58 14.62 12.10
N ALA A 315 -11.33 14.97 10.83
CA ALA A 315 -11.58 14.07 9.70
C ALA A 315 -10.71 12.79 9.75
N VAL A 316 -9.41 12.91 10.11
CA VAL A 316 -8.53 11.74 10.25
C VAL A 316 -8.93 10.86 11.43
N VAL A 317 -9.22 11.47 12.59
CA VAL A 317 -9.69 10.75 13.78
C VAL A 317 -10.99 10.01 13.47
N TRP A 318 -11.96 10.69 12.83
CA TRP A 318 -13.23 10.10 12.46
C TRP A 318 -13.06 8.95 11.45
N GLY A 319 -12.28 9.14 10.38
CA GLY A 319 -12.03 8.09 9.39
C GLY A 319 -11.36 6.85 9.98
N THR A 320 -10.39 7.04 10.87
CA THR A 320 -9.68 5.95 11.56
C THR A 320 -10.59 5.22 12.55
N ALA A 321 -11.35 5.97 13.35
CA ALA A 321 -12.31 5.40 14.29
C ALA A 321 -13.44 4.66 13.58
N TRP A 322 -13.94 5.21 12.47
CA TRP A 322 -14.97 4.57 11.64
C TRP A 322 -14.49 3.24 11.07
N TRP A 323 -13.29 3.22 10.46
CA TRP A 323 -12.70 2.00 9.93
C TRP A 323 -12.59 0.92 11.02
N SER A 324 -12.12 1.32 12.21
CA SER A 324 -11.96 0.43 13.36
C SER A 324 -13.30 -0.07 13.90
N ALA A 325 -14.31 0.80 14.00
CA ALA A 325 -15.65 0.41 14.44
C ALA A 325 -16.29 -0.62 13.49
N CYS A 326 -16.19 -0.40 12.18
CA CYS A 326 -16.66 -1.38 11.17
C CYS A 326 -15.91 -2.71 11.24
N GLN A 327 -14.70 -2.73 11.78
CA GLN A 327 -13.92 -3.95 11.98
C GLN A 327 -14.33 -4.69 13.27
N ILE A 328 -14.47 -3.97 14.39
CA ILE A 328 -14.72 -4.55 15.72
C ILE A 328 -16.17 -5.01 15.89
N ILE A 329 -17.12 -4.15 15.55
CA ILE A 329 -18.54 -4.33 15.90
C ILE A 329 -19.08 -5.67 15.36
N PRO A 330 -18.84 -6.05 14.09
CA PRO A 330 -19.35 -7.31 13.56
C PRO A 330 -18.80 -8.52 14.32
N VAL A 331 -17.52 -8.48 14.68
CA VAL A 331 -16.84 -9.56 15.40
C VAL A 331 -17.41 -9.71 16.81
N LEU A 332 -17.55 -8.59 17.56
CA LEU A 332 -18.13 -8.63 18.90
C LEU A 332 -19.58 -9.07 18.89
N LEU A 333 -20.40 -8.56 17.97
CA LEU A 333 -21.79 -8.98 17.82
C LEU A 333 -21.88 -10.47 17.47
N ARG A 334 -20.95 -10.99 16.67
CA ARG A 334 -20.91 -12.41 16.31
C ARG A 334 -20.55 -13.30 17.49
N ILE A 335 -19.62 -12.87 18.35
CA ILE A 335 -19.23 -13.59 19.58
C ILE A 335 -20.39 -13.65 20.59
N VAL A 336 -21.24 -12.62 20.64
CA VAL A 336 -22.43 -12.56 21.52
C VAL A 336 -23.69 -13.14 20.82
N ASP A 337 -23.53 -13.76 19.65
CA ASP A 337 -24.62 -14.33 18.83
C ASP A 337 -25.75 -13.34 18.46
N TRP A 338 -25.44 -12.04 18.42
CA TRP A 338 -26.35 -10.96 17.95
C TRP A 338 -26.15 -10.61 16.47
N PHE A 339 -25.29 -11.34 15.78
CA PHE A 339 -24.99 -11.18 14.36
C PHE A 339 -25.55 -12.36 13.55
N PRO A 340 -25.84 -12.20 12.24
CA PRO A 340 -26.33 -13.31 11.42
C PRO A 340 -25.43 -14.55 11.48
N GLN A 341 -26.06 -15.74 11.46
CA GLN A 341 -25.36 -17.02 11.55
C GLN A 341 -24.56 -17.34 10.27
N ASN A 342 -23.50 -18.13 10.42
CA ASN A 342 -22.65 -18.59 9.33
C ASN A 342 -23.47 -19.40 8.29
N GLY A 343 -23.09 -19.30 7.01
CA GLY A 343 -23.78 -19.98 5.91
C GLY A 343 -25.10 -19.35 5.44
N THR A 344 -25.55 -18.25 6.05
CA THR A 344 -26.75 -17.52 5.63
C THR A 344 -26.44 -16.45 4.58
N SER A 345 -27.37 -16.22 3.64
CA SER A 345 -27.24 -15.15 2.65
C SER A 345 -27.31 -13.75 3.27
N THR A 346 -27.98 -13.63 4.43
CA THR A 346 -28.05 -12.40 5.21
C THR A 346 -26.69 -12.01 5.78
N LEU A 347 -25.91 -12.98 6.29
CA LEU A 347 -24.54 -12.71 6.76
C LEU A 347 -23.69 -12.08 5.66
N LEU A 348 -23.65 -12.71 4.48
CA LEU A 348 -22.87 -12.21 3.35
C LEU A 348 -23.27 -10.79 2.95
N ALA A 349 -24.57 -10.54 2.81
CA ALA A 349 -25.09 -9.22 2.47
C ALA A 349 -24.69 -8.16 3.52
N THR A 350 -24.82 -8.49 4.80
CA THR A 350 -24.43 -7.60 5.89
C THR A 350 -22.92 -7.32 5.89
N LEU A 351 -22.08 -8.34 5.72
CA LEU A 351 -20.62 -8.17 5.65
C LEU A 351 -20.18 -7.32 4.45
N ILE A 352 -20.78 -7.52 3.28
CA ILE A 352 -20.51 -6.70 2.09
C ILE A 352 -20.88 -5.24 2.33
N VAL A 353 -22.06 -4.98 2.90
CA VAL A 353 -22.50 -3.61 3.23
C VAL A 353 -21.53 -2.97 4.22
N ILE A 354 -21.12 -3.70 5.25
CA ILE A 354 -20.17 -3.19 6.25
C ILE A 354 -18.80 -2.90 5.63
N LYS A 355 -18.26 -3.78 4.77
CA LYS A 355 -17.00 -3.55 4.08
C LYS A 355 -17.07 -2.39 3.08
N PHE A 356 -18.19 -2.24 2.38
CA PHE A 356 -18.44 -1.08 1.52
C PHE A 356 -18.43 0.23 2.34
N VAL A 357 -19.19 0.27 3.44
CA VAL A 357 -19.29 1.42 4.34
C VAL A 357 -17.95 1.72 5.03
N GLN A 358 -17.17 0.69 5.37
CA GLN A 358 -15.81 0.82 5.88
C GLN A 358 -14.90 1.53 4.85
N GLY A 359 -15.00 1.16 3.57
CA GLY A 359 -14.29 1.81 2.46
C GLY A 359 -14.63 3.30 2.32
N VAL A 360 -15.90 3.66 2.44
CA VAL A 360 -16.36 5.07 2.36
C VAL A 360 -15.76 5.94 3.47
N GLY A 361 -15.57 5.40 4.67
CA GLY A 361 -14.98 6.14 5.79
C GLY A 361 -13.46 6.17 5.80
N VAL A 362 -12.78 5.08 5.42
CA VAL A 362 -11.30 5.02 5.49
C VAL A 362 -10.62 6.00 4.55
N VAL A 363 -11.22 6.27 3.38
CA VAL A 363 -10.68 7.24 2.41
C VAL A 363 -10.59 8.65 2.97
N GLN A 364 -11.43 9.00 3.96
CA GLN A 364 -11.36 10.29 4.65
C GLN A 364 -10.03 10.45 5.40
N ALA A 365 -9.58 9.40 6.09
CA ALA A 365 -8.30 9.41 6.79
C ALA A 365 -7.12 9.47 5.79
N LEU A 366 -7.18 8.66 4.73
CA LEU A 366 -6.11 8.56 3.73
C LEU A 366 -5.87 9.88 2.97
N VAL A 367 -6.94 10.53 2.49
CA VAL A 367 -6.83 11.79 1.73
C VAL A 367 -6.41 12.93 2.65
N THR A 368 -7.00 13.02 3.85
CA THR A 368 -6.69 14.10 4.77
C THR A 368 -5.27 14.01 5.29
N PHE A 369 -4.75 12.81 5.53
CA PHE A 369 -3.35 12.59 5.87
C PHE A 369 -2.42 13.21 4.81
N GLY A 370 -2.63 12.93 3.52
CA GLY A 370 -1.83 13.50 2.44
C GLY A 370 -1.83 15.03 2.44
N SER A 371 -2.94 15.65 2.85
CA SER A 371 -3.03 17.11 2.97
C SER A 371 -2.38 17.68 4.23
N MET A 372 -2.28 16.93 5.33
CA MET A 372 -1.63 17.38 6.57
C MET A 372 -0.10 17.39 6.43
N VAL A 373 0.46 16.50 5.60
CA VAL A 373 1.88 16.50 5.22
C VAL A 373 2.28 17.83 4.60
N ALA A 374 1.42 18.42 3.75
CA ALA A 374 1.65 19.73 3.15
C ALA A 374 1.60 20.85 4.21
N ASP A 375 0.61 20.84 5.11
CA ASP A 375 0.49 21.84 6.18
C ASP A 375 1.72 21.87 7.11
N ILE A 376 2.29 20.71 7.42
CA ILE A 376 3.53 20.59 8.20
C ILE A 376 4.72 21.15 7.44
N ALA A 377 4.77 20.96 6.12
CA ALA A 377 5.84 21.51 5.31
C ALA A 377 5.82 23.05 5.33
N ASP A 378 4.64 23.65 5.27
CA ASP A 378 4.46 25.10 5.44
C ASP A 378 4.87 25.56 6.85
N GLU A 379 4.49 24.82 7.89
CA GLU A 379 4.93 25.11 9.28
C GLU A 379 6.46 25.06 9.41
N GLN A 380 7.10 24.08 8.78
CA GLN A 380 8.55 23.92 8.80
C GLN A 380 9.26 25.02 8.00
N GLU A 381 8.71 25.41 6.84
CA GLU A 381 9.23 26.55 6.05
C GLU A 381 9.19 27.84 6.88
N LEU A 382 8.11 28.07 7.63
CA LEU A 382 8.00 29.24 8.49
C LEU A 382 9.05 29.22 9.62
N LYS A 383 9.26 28.08 10.28
CA LYS A 383 10.21 27.95 11.40
C LYS A 383 11.68 27.99 10.97
N THR A 384 12.02 27.36 9.85
CA THR A 384 13.41 27.12 9.44
C THR A 384 13.85 28.00 8.28
N GLY A 385 12.93 28.64 7.57
CA GLY A 385 13.18 29.33 6.30
C GLY A 385 13.54 28.40 5.13
N LYS A 386 13.54 27.09 5.34
CA LYS A 386 13.89 26.09 4.33
C LYS A 386 12.66 25.29 3.94
N ARG A 387 12.40 25.20 2.64
CA ARG A 387 11.31 24.37 2.11
C ARG A 387 11.75 22.91 2.06
N GLN A 388 11.21 22.09 2.96
CA GLN A 388 11.62 20.70 3.21
C GLN A 388 10.53 19.66 2.87
N GLU A 389 9.61 19.99 1.95
CA GLU A 389 8.47 19.13 1.56
C GLU A 389 8.89 17.68 1.23
N GLY A 390 10.00 17.51 0.51
CA GLY A 390 10.48 16.20 0.09
C GLY A 390 10.72 15.22 1.23
N ILE A 391 11.18 15.70 2.40
CA ILE A 391 11.46 14.85 3.57
C ILE A 391 10.16 14.31 4.15
N PHE A 392 9.14 15.17 4.27
CA PHE A 392 7.83 14.78 4.81
C PHE A 392 7.09 13.79 3.89
N PHE A 393 7.19 13.98 2.57
CA PHE A 393 6.65 13.02 1.59
C PHE A 393 7.41 11.69 1.56
N ALA A 394 8.74 11.72 1.69
CA ALA A 394 9.56 10.51 1.77
C ALA A 394 9.21 9.68 3.02
N ALA A 395 9.11 10.33 4.18
CA ALA A 395 8.67 9.67 5.41
C ALA A 395 7.26 9.08 5.29
N SER A 396 6.33 9.82 4.68
CA SER A 396 4.96 9.32 4.45
C SER A 396 4.94 8.08 3.54
N SER A 397 5.78 8.08 2.50
CA SER A 397 5.93 6.92 1.61
C SER A 397 6.54 5.72 2.33
N PHE A 398 7.55 5.95 3.18
CA PHE A 398 8.11 4.92 4.05
C PHE A 398 7.05 4.32 4.99
N ALA A 399 6.25 5.16 5.65
CA ALA A 399 5.17 4.71 6.52
C ALA A 399 4.15 3.83 5.78
N ASN A 400 3.80 4.18 4.54
CA ASN A 400 2.90 3.35 3.73
C ASN A 400 3.50 1.96 3.44
N LYS A 401 4.82 1.86 3.21
CA LYS A 401 5.46 0.55 2.99
C LYS A 401 5.47 -0.32 4.25
N CYS A 402 5.53 0.29 5.44
CA CYS A 402 5.44 -0.41 6.72
C CYS A 402 4.16 -1.24 6.88
N THR A 403 3.08 -0.86 6.19
CA THR A 403 1.83 -1.64 6.11
C THR A 403 2.10 -3.11 5.81
N THR A 404 2.78 -3.39 4.70
CA THR A 404 2.94 -4.77 4.26
C THR A 404 4.04 -5.52 5.01
N GLY A 405 5.14 -4.87 5.42
CA GLY A 405 6.22 -5.57 6.11
C GLY A 405 5.90 -5.82 7.58
N PHE A 406 5.79 -4.76 8.38
CA PHE A 406 5.53 -4.88 9.82
C PHE A 406 4.16 -5.48 10.14
N GLY A 407 3.14 -5.19 9.32
CA GLY A 407 1.83 -5.81 9.48
C GLY A 407 1.87 -7.34 9.36
N ASN A 408 2.61 -7.87 8.39
CA ASN A 408 2.80 -9.32 8.25
C ASN A 408 3.65 -9.91 9.39
N ILE A 409 4.66 -9.20 9.90
CA ILE A 409 5.41 -9.66 11.09
C ILE A 409 4.46 -9.81 12.28
N VAL A 410 3.69 -8.76 12.59
CA VAL A 410 2.78 -8.76 13.75
C VAL A 410 1.69 -9.82 13.58
N ALA A 411 1.09 -9.92 12.39
CA ALA A 411 0.10 -10.95 12.09
C ALA A 411 0.69 -12.37 12.21
N GLY A 412 1.91 -12.57 11.72
CA GLY A 412 2.62 -13.85 11.78
C GLY A 412 2.91 -14.31 13.20
N ILE A 413 3.45 -13.40 14.03
CA ILE A 413 3.66 -13.66 15.46
C ILE A 413 2.32 -13.92 16.15
N ALA A 414 1.27 -13.16 15.82
CA ALA A 414 -0.05 -13.34 16.41
C ALA A 414 -0.65 -14.74 16.11
N LEU A 415 -0.48 -15.25 14.88
CA LEU A 415 -0.91 -16.61 14.51
C LEU A 415 -0.15 -17.69 15.29
N ASP A 416 1.16 -17.56 15.45
CA ASP A 416 1.94 -18.54 16.21
C ASP A 416 1.63 -18.46 17.72
N LEU A 417 1.36 -17.27 18.27
CA LEU A 417 0.98 -17.08 19.67
C LEU A 417 -0.34 -17.76 20.03
N ILE A 418 -1.30 -17.83 19.10
CA ILE A 418 -2.56 -18.56 19.30
C ILE A 418 -2.47 -20.03 18.91
N ALA A 419 -1.25 -20.53 18.63
CA ALA A 419 -1.00 -21.88 18.17
C ALA A 419 -1.88 -22.26 16.95
N TRP A 420 -1.98 -21.34 15.98
CA TRP A 420 -2.84 -21.52 14.81
C TRP A 420 -2.50 -22.82 14.05
N PRO A 421 -3.47 -23.75 13.87
CA PRO A 421 -3.22 -24.99 13.17
C PRO A 421 -3.02 -24.74 11.67
N ARG A 422 -1.99 -25.36 11.10
CA ARG A 422 -1.48 -25.08 9.75
C ARG A 422 -1.31 -26.35 8.92
N GLY A 423 -1.39 -26.21 7.61
CA GLY A 423 -1.14 -27.28 6.65
C GLY A 423 -2.39 -27.77 5.92
N SER A 424 -2.17 -28.63 4.93
CA SER A 424 -3.18 -29.05 3.94
C SER A 424 -4.37 -29.83 4.49
N HIS A 425 -4.29 -30.34 5.72
CA HIS A 425 -5.37 -31.06 6.40
C HIS A 425 -6.37 -30.14 7.11
N ILE A 426 -6.03 -28.86 7.29
CA ILE A 426 -6.88 -27.85 7.94
C ILE A 426 -7.56 -27.02 6.84
N GLN A 427 -8.80 -27.36 6.49
CA GLN A 427 -9.51 -26.76 5.36
C GLN A 427 -10.83 -26.08 5.74
N SER A 428 -11.29 -26.28 6.97
CA SER A 428 -12.56 -25.76 7.47
C SER A 428 -12.44 -25.29 8.91
N ALA A 429 -13.44 -24.53 9.37
CA ALA A 429 -13.56 -24.15 10.78
C ALA A 429 -13.67 -25.36 11.72
N ALA A 430 -14.18 -26.51 11.24
CA ALA A 430 -14.29 -27.72 12.04
C ALA A 430 -12.94 -28.35 12.40
N ASP A 431 -11.89 -28.04 11.62
CA ASP A 431 -10.54 -28.56 11.83
C ASP A 431 -9.75 -27.73 12.86
N VAL A 432 -10.31 -26.60 13.32
CA VAL A 432 -9.66 -25.65 14.22
C VAL A 432 -10.40 -25.63 15.56
N PRO A 433 -9.69 -25.60 16.71
CA PRO A 433 -10.35 -25.42 18.00
C PRO A 433 -11.20 -24.14 18.04
N ALA A 434 -12.43 -24.24 18.53
CA ALA A 434 -13.36 -23.11 18.58
C ALA A 434 -12.80 -21.91 19.35
N GLU A 435 -12.06 -22.17 20.44
CA GLU A 435 -11.38 -21.13 21.20
C GLU A 435 -10.36 -20.35 20.35
N THR A 436 -9.54 -21.06 19.57
CA THR A 436 -8.55 -20.45 18.65
C THR A 436 -9.23 -19.60 17.57
N ILE A 437 -10.39 -20.01 17.06
CA ILE A 437 -11.18 -19.19 16.11
C ILE A 437 -11.66 -17.90 16.78
N VAL A 438 -12.16 -17.98 18.01
CA VAL A 438 -12.59 -16.78 18.77
C VAL A 438 -11.38 -15.88 19.05
N THR A 439 -10.24 -16.42 19.44
CA THR A 439 -9.01 -15.63 19.65
C THR A 439 -8.53 -14.97 18.36
N LEU A 440 -8.62 -15.64 17.21
CA LEU A 440 -8.37 -15.02 15.91
C LEU A 440 -9.30 -13.82 15.67
N GLY A 441 -10.60 -13.98 15.97
CA GLY A 441 -11.55 -12.88 15.90
C GLY A 441 -11.17 -11.71 16.80
N LEU A 442 -10.77 -11.98 18.04
CA LEU A 442 -10.31 -10.96 18.99
C LEU A 442 -9.03 -10.24 18.52
N LEU A 443 -8.09 -10.98 17.93
CA LEU A 443 -6.88 -10.43 17.31
C LEU A 443 -7.20 -9.51 16.14
N TYR A 444 -8.06 -9.97 15.23
CA TYR A 444 -8.43 -9.26 14.01
C TYR A 444 -9.28 -8.00 14.26
N GLY A 445 -10.17 -8.03 15.26
CA GLY A 445 -11.09 -6.94 15.59
C GLY A 445 -10.59 -6.08 16.77
N PRO A 446 -10.97 -6.39 18.02
CA PRO A 446 -10.65 -5.61 19.22
C PRO A 446 -9.17 -5.26 19.41
N ILE A 447 -8.25 -6.21 19.22
CA ILE A 447 -6.82 -5.97 19.46
C ILE A 447 -6.23 -5.03 18.41
N VAL A 448 -6.55 -5.26 17.12
CA VAL A 448 -6.19 -4.31 16.05
C VAL A 448 -6.79 -2.93 16.31
N ALA A 449 -8.01 -2.85 16.85
CA ALA A 449 -8.60 -1.57 17.21
C ALA A 449 -8.01 -0.89 18.44
N GLY A 450 -7.32 -1.63 19.32
CA GLY A 450 -6.50 -1.04 20.38
C GLY A 450 -5.46 -0.07 19.81
N PHE A 451 -4.91 -0.37 18.62
CA PHE A 451 -4.04 0.54 17.90
C PHE A 451 -4.76 1.82 17.42
N ALA A 452 -6.07 1.78 17.18
CA ALA A 452 -6.84 2.98 16.84
C ALA A 452 -6.86 3.98 17.99
N VAL A 453 -6.94 3.50 19.23
CA VAL A 453 -6.85 4.37 20.42
C VAL A 453 -5.49 5.05 20.48
N VAL A 454 -4.41 4.31 20.18
CA VAL A 454 -3.06 4.88 20.07
C VAL A 454 -2.99 5.92 18.94
N CYS A 455 -3.60 5.66 17.78
CA CYS A 455 -3.69 6.63 16.69
C CYS A 455 -4.41 7.92 17.11
N VAL A 456 -5.57 7.81 17.76
CA VAL A 456 -6.34 8.96 18.24
C VAL A 456 -5.52 9.75 19.27
N TRP A 457 -4.81 9.06 20.16
CA TRP A 457 -3.90 9.68 21.11
C TRP A 457 -2.72 10.40 20.42
N CYS A 458 -2.12 9.82 19.39
CA CYS A 458 -1.09 10.49 18.59
C CYS A 458 -1.65 11.76 17.93
N TYR A 459 -2.81 11.66 17.27
CA TYR A 459 -3.43 12.80 16.59
C TYR A 459 -3.92 13.87 17.55
N SER A 460 -4.25 13.56 18.81
CA SER A 460 -4.63 14.56 19.80
C SER A 460 -3.51 15.57 20.09
N HIS A 461 -2.26 15.18 19.89
CA HIS A 461 -1.07 16.04 20.05
C HIS A 461 -0.65 16.78 18.77
N TYR A 462 -1.41 16.64 17.68
CA TYR A 462 -1.27 17.45 16.47
C TYR A 462 -1.91 18.83 16.69
N ASP A 463 -1.11 19.88 16.51
CA ASP A 463 -1.44 21.26 16.92
C ASP A 463 -1.83 22.19 15.76
N LEU A 464 -1.77 21.72 14.51
CA LEU A 464 -2.09 22.53 13.31
C LEU A 464 -3.60 22.52 13.05
N THR A 465 -4.29 23.53 13.57
CA THR A 465 -5.71 23.81 13.25
C THR A 465 -5.86 24.59 11.96
N ARG A 466 -7.07 24.66 11.41
CA ARG A 466 -7.37 25.53 10.25
C ARG A 466 -6.96 26.99 10.46
N GLU A 467 -7.18 27.53 11.66
CA GLU A 467 -6.79 28.89 12.02
C GLU A 467 -5.28 29.05 12.03
N ARG A 468 -4.57 28.12 12.69
CA ARG A 468 -3.11 28.14 12.74
C ARG A 468 -2.48 28.01 11.35
N HIS A 469 -3.04 27.16 10.50
CA HIS A 469 -2.60 27.03 9.12
C HIS A 469 -2.81 28.35 8.34
N ALA A 470 -3.96 29.02 8.51
CA ALA A 470 -4.21 30.30 7.87
C ALA A 470 -3.23 31.40 8.34
N GLU A 471 -2.83 31.40 9.61
CA GLU A 471 -1.77 32.28 10.12
C GLU A 471 -0.43 32.00 9.43
N ILE A 472 -0.03 30.73 9.33
CA ILE A 472 1.22 30.31 8.69
C ILE A 472 1.23 30.73 7.22
N SER A 473 0.16 30.46 6.48
CA SER A 473 0.06 30.86 5.07
C SER A 473 0.16 32.37 4.88
N ARG A 474 -0.46 33.17 5.76
CA ARG A 474 -0.35 34.65 5.72
C ARG A 474 1.08 35.11 6.01
N ALA A 475 1.74 34.53 7.01
CA ALA A 475 3.11 34.88 7.37
C ALA A 475 4.10 34.54 6.24
N LEU A 476 3.94 33.38 5.59
CA LEU A 476 4.74 33.00 4.42
C LEU A 476 4.49 33.93 3.22
N ALA A 477 3.23 34.34 2.98
CA ALA A 477 2.91 35.28 1.91
C ALA A 477 3.60 36.65 2.15
N GLN A 478 3.54 37.17 3.38
CA GLN A 478 4.20 38.42 3.75
C GLN A 478 5.72 38.34 3.57
N ARG A 479 6.34 37.23 3.95
CA ARG A 479 7.79 37.01 3.75
C ARG A 479 8.17 37.02 2.27
N ARG A 480 7.39 36.32 1.44
CA ARG A 480 7.62 36.27 -0.02
C ARG A 480 7.44 37.63 -0.68
N ASP A 481 6.47 38.43 -0.20
CA ASP A 481 6.28 39.80 -0.68
C ASP A 481 7.42 40.73 -0.25
N ALA A 482 7.97 40.55 0.96
CA ALA A 482 9.15 41.29 1.42
C ALA A 482 10.39 40.94 0.59
N GLU A 483 10.67 39.64 0.37
CA GLU A 483 11.79 39.18 -0.46
C GLU A 483 11.67 39.67 -1.91
N ARG A 484 10.45 39.73 -2.47
CA ARG A 484 10.20 40.30 -3.80
C ARG A 484 10.48 41.80 -3.87
N LYS A 485 10.15 42.55 -2.82
CA LYS A 485 10.40 44.00 -2.73
C LYS A 485 11.87 44.31 -2.51
N GLU A 486 12.63 43.45 -1.85
CA GLU A 486 14.08 43.59 -1.70
C GLU A 486 14.83 43.22 -3.00
N ALA A 487 14.28 42.30 -3.79
CA ALA A 487 14.86 41.88 -5.07
C ALA A 487 14.53 42.80 -6.26
N ALA A 488 13.56 43.70 -6.11
CA ALA A 488 13.13 44.69 -7.11
C ALA A 488 13.74 46.06 -6.80
#